data_AF-A0A818SYR3-F1
#
_entry.id   AF-A0A818SYR3-F1
#
_cell.length_a   1.000
_cell.length_b   1.000
_cell.length_c   1.000
_cell.angle_alpha   90.00
_cell.angle_beta   90.00
_cell.angle_gamma   90.00
#
_symmetry.space_group_name_H-M   'P 1'
#
loop_
_entity.id
_entity.type
_entity.pdbx_description
1 polymer ?
#
loop_
_entity_poly.entity_id
_entity_poly.type
_entity_poly.pdbx_seq_one_letter_code
_entity_poly.pdbx_strand_id
1 'polypeptide(L)'
;MELDSSVVQDNNEKTFYEKVDNYIDSLSENFREKSVIKQQVYNDILKCLLLPKGTSTHPYSSTFVYWAKQKFILIKIAGIDIVACAKSKKPVCVYEAFYNVITEAHVNVSHGGREKTSFELNS
;
A
#
# COMPACT_ATOMS: atom_id res chain seq x y z
N MET A 1 -15.11 -15.62 -30.97
CA MET A 1 -14.19 -16.29 -30.04
C MET A 1 -13.98 -15.30 -28.90
N GLU A 2 -14.86 -15.35 -27.90
CA GLU A 2 -14.77 -14.46 -26.75
C GLU A 2 -13.60 -14.96 -25.90
N LEU A 3 -12.52 -14.16 -25.86
CA LEU A 3 -11.45 -14.39 -24.90
C LEU A 3 -12.06 -14.15 -23.52
N ASP A 4 -11.94 -15.14 -22.65
CA ASP A 4 -12.37 -15.05 -21.26
C ASP A 4 -11.76 -13.80 -20.61
N SER A 5 -12.63 -12.89 -20.18
CA SER A 5 -12.24 -11.61 -19.57
C SER A 5 -11.35 -11.78 -18.35
N SER A 6 -11.44 -12.93 -17.66
CA SER A 6 -10.56 -13.25 -16.52
C SER A 6 -9.10 -13.44 -16.93
N VAL A 7 -8.85 -14.04 -18.10
CA VAL A 7 -7.49 -14.29 -18.63
C VAL A 7 -6.84 -13.00 -19.10
N VAL A 8 -7.61 -12.06 -19.66
CA VAL A 8 -7.09 -10.76 -20.09
C VAL A 8 -6.74 -9.88 -18.89
N GLN A 9 -7.55 -9.92 -17.83
CA GLN A 9 -7.32 -9.16 -16.61
C GLN A 9 -6.06 -9.63 -15.87
N ASP A 10 -5.86 -10.95 -15.75
CA ASP A 10 -4.67 -11.55 -15.13
C ASP A 10 -3.36 -11.15 -15.84
N ASN A 11 -3.36 -11.08 -17.18
CA ASN A 11 -2.18 -10.67 -17.95
C ASN A 11 -1.81 -9.19 -17.75
N ASN A 12 -2.81 -8.31 -17.59
CA ASN A 12 -2.57 -6.88 -17.38
C ASN A 12 -2.02 -6.60 -15.99
N GLU A 13 -2.55 -7.27 -14.97
CA GLU A 13 -2.06 -7.18 -13.59
C GLU A 13 -0.62 -7.68 -13.48
N LYS A 14 -0.32 -8.83 -14.09
CA LYS A 14 1.05 -9.36 -14.15
C LYS A 14 2.00 -8.36 -14.82
N THR A 15 1.65 -7.84 -15.99
CA THR A 15 2.48 -6.87 -16.72
C THR A 15 2.68 -5.58 -15.90
N PHE A 16 1.66 -5.15 -15.15
CA PHE A 16 1.77 -4.01 -14.25
C PHE A 16 2.81 -4.27 -13.16
N TYR A 17 2.70 -5.39 -12.44
CA TYR A 17 3.63 -5.69 -11.35
C TYR A 17 5.05 -5.93 -11.84
N GLU A 18 5.25 -6.55 -13.00
CA GLU A 18 6.56 -6.64 -13.65
C GLU A 18 7.19 -5.25 -13.86
N LYS A 19 6.40 -4.26 -14.28
CA LYS A 19 6.90 -2.87 -14.44
C LYS A 19 7.21 -2.20 -13.10
N VAL A 20 6.40 -2.45 -12.08
CA VAL A 20 6.65 -1.88 -10.74
C VAL A 20 7.90 -2.50 -10.12
N ASP A 21 8.06 -3.81 -10.20
CA ASP A 21 9.24 -4.52 -9.68
C ASP A 21 10.51 -4.08 -10.40
N ASN A 22 10.49 -3.96 -11.74
CA ASN A 22 11.61 -3.41 -12.51
C ASN A 22 11.99 -1.98 -12.07
N TYR A 23 11.00 -1.15 -11.75
CA TYR A 23 11.26 0.18 -11.20
C TYR A 23 11.89 0.10 -9.81
N ILE A 24 11.36 -0.72 -8.92
CA ILE A 24 11.91 -0.91 -7.56
C ILE A 24 13.36 -1.40 -7.66
N ASP A 25 13.65 -2.39 -8.51
CA ASP A 25 14.99 -2.95 -8.69
C ASP A 25 16.00 -1.95 -9.25
N SER A 26 15.53 -0.92 -9.97
CA SER A 26 16.39 0.17 -10.43
C SER A 26 16.82 1.14 -9.32
N LEU A 27 16.18 1.10 -8.14
CA LEU A 27 16.53 1.93 -6.99
C LEU A 27 17.73 1.37 -6.23
N SER A 28 18.47 2.23 -5.52
CA SER A 28 19.52 1.75 -4.63
C SER A 28 18.94 0.94 -3.46
N GLU A 29 19.73 0.04 -2.89
CA GLU A 29 19.33 -0.86 -1.79
C GLU A 29 18.61 -0.14 -0.64
N ASN A 30 19.14 1.01 -0.21
CA ASN A 30 18.57 1.84 0.85
C ASN A 30 17.17 2.40 0.52
N PHE A 31 16.84 2.56 -0.76
CA PHE A 31 15.53 3.02 -1.23
C PHE A 31 14.59 1.86 -1.54
N ARG A 32 15.09 0.70 -1.97
CA ARG A 32 14.28 -0.51 -2.24
C ARG A 32 13.51 -0.99 -1.02
N GLU A 33 14.16 -1.06 0.13
CA GLU A 33 13.51 -1.51 1.37
C GLU A 33 12.38 -0.58 1.85
N LYS A 34 12.35 0.67 1.35
CA LYS A 34 11.43 1.73 1.80
C LYS A 34 10.50 2.23 0.70
N SER A 35 10.57 1.65 -0.50
CA SER A 35 9.84 2.14 -1.67
C SER A 35 8.35 1.79 -1.60
N VAL A 36 8.04 0.59 -1.10
CA VAL A 36 6.67 0.05 -1.00
C VAL A 36 6.43 -0.62 0.34
N ILE A 37 5.16 -0.68 0.75
CA ILE A 37 4.73 -1.43 1.93
C ILE A 37 4.03 -2.68 1.44
N LYS A 38 4.64 -3.85 1.69
CA LYS A 38 4.02 -5.15 1.44
C LYS A 38 3.03 -5.51 2.55
N GLN A 39 2.10 -6.41 2.27
CA GLN A 39 1.08 -6.83 3.24
C GLN A 39 1.66 -7.29 4.59
N GLN A 40 2.76 -8.03 4.58
CA GLN A 40 3.41 -8.48 5.81
C GLN A 40 3.86 -7.29 6.68
N VAL A 41 4.52 -6.29 6.07
CA VAL A 41 4.99 -5.09 6.76
C VAL A 41 3.81 -4.26 7.29
N TYR A 42 2.74 -4.16 6.51
CA TYR A 42 1.49 -3.52 6.95
C TYR A 42 0.94 -4.17 8.22
N ASN A 43 0.86 -5.50 8.23
CA ASN A 43 0.38 -6.26 9.39
C ASN A 43 1.26 -6.05 10.63
N ASP A 44 2.58 -5.99 10.43
CA ASP A 44 3.54 -5.75 11.50
C ASP A 44 3.45 -4.31 12.05
N ILE A 45 3.22 -3.32 11.18
CA ILE A 45 2.90 -1.94 11.59
C ILE A 45 1.60 -1.92 12.40
N LEU A 46 0.53 -2.55 11.91
CA LEU A 46 -0.77 -2.61 12.58
C LEU A 46 -0.63 -3.18 14.00
N LYS A 47 0.07 -4.31 14.15
CA LYS A 47 0.37 -4.89 15.48
C LYS A 47 1.14 -3.91 16.36
N CYS A 48 2.19 -3.26 15.83
CA CYS A 48 2.96 -2.28 16.60
C CYS A 48 2.13 -1.09 17.10
N LEU A 49 1.13 -0.67 16.32
CA LEU A 49 0.24 0.45 16.67
C LEU A 49 -0.87 0.05 17.65
N LEU A 50 -1.37 -1.19 17.56
CA LEU A 50 -2.39 -1.73 18.47
C LEU A 50 -1.83 -2.09 19.86
N LEU A 51 -0.53 -2.39 19.96
CA LEU A 51 0.09 -2.74 21.24
C LEU A 51 0.07 -1.55 22.22
N PRO A 52 -0.47 -1.74 23.44
CA PRO A 52 -0.42 -0.74 24.49
C PRO A 52 1.02 -0.29 24.81
N LYS A 53 1.17 0.94 25.31
CA LYS A 53 2.48 1.42 25.80
C LYS A 53 2.94 0.52 26.96
N GLY A 54 4.19 0.06 26.90
CA GLY A 54 4.79 -0.79 27.93
C GLY A 54 4.65 -2.30 27.68
N THR A 55 3.93 -2.73 26.65
CA THR A 55 3.87 -4.14 26.25
C THR A 55 5.11 -4.53 25.46
N SER A 56 5.61 -5.75 25.67
CA SER A 56 6.71 -6.30 24.86
C SER A 56 6.32 -6.28 23.38
N THR A 57 7.22 -5.75 22.56
CA THR A 57 7.07 -5.71 21.10
C THR A 57 7.80 -6.85 20.41
N HIS A 58 8.26 -7.86 21.15
CA HIS A 58 8.87 -9.05 20.55
C HIS A 58 7.87 -9.72 19.59
N PRO A 59 8.25 -10.07 18.35
CA PRO A 59 9.61 -10.21 17.83
C PRO A 59 10.20 -8.97 17.11
N TYR A 60 9.55 -7.81 17.17
CA TYR A 60 9.97 -6.61 16.44
C TYR A 60 11.15 -5.90 17.11
N SER A 61 12.09 -5.43 16.28
CA SER A 61 13.20 -4.59 16.75
C SER A 61 12.69 -3.24 17.26
N SER A 62 13.39 -2.66 18.23
CA SER A 62 13.08 -1.33 18.75
C SER A 62 13.10 -0.25 17.66
N THR A 63 14.02 -0.36 16.70
CA THR A 63 14.11 0.53 15.53
C THR A 63 12.88 0.44 14.65
N PHE A 64 12.36 -0.77 14.37
CA PHE A 64 11.14 -0.95 13.59
C PHE A 64 9.93 -0.36 14.31
N VAL A 65 9.77 -0.66 15.60
CA VAL A 65 8.65 -0.14 16.40
C VAL A 65 8.69 1.38 16.46
N TYR A 66 9.87 1.96 16.68
CA TYR A 66 10.05 3.41 16.68
C TYR A 66 9.67 4.01 15.33
N TRP A 67 10.18 3.46 14.23
CA TRP A 67 9.82 3.91 12.88
C TRP A 67 8.31 3.79 12.62
N ALA A 68 7.69 2.66 12.94
CA ALA A 68 6.26 2.42 12.72
C ALA A 68 5.40 3.45 13.46
N LYS A 69 5.68 3.68 14.76
CA LYS A 69 4.95 4.65 15.59
C LYS A 69 5.20 6.11 15.19
N GLN A 70 6.33 6.41 14.54
CA GLN A 70 6.63 7.75 14.04
C GLN A 70 6.00 8.03 12.67
N LYS A 71 5.91 7.01 11.80
CA LYS A 71 5.45 7.18 10.41
C LYS A 71 3.98 6.91 10.20
N PHE A 72 3.34 6.16 11.10
CA PHE A 72 1.95 5.71 10.92
C PHE A 72 1.08 5.97 12.14
N ILE A 73 -0.22 6.00 11.89
CA ILE A 73 -1.28 6.11 12.90
C ILE A 73 -2.41 5.14 12.53
N LEU A 74 -3.30 4.87 13.49
CA LEU A 74 -4.57 4.20 13.21
C LEU A 74 -5.66 5.25 13.00
N ILE A 75 -6.46 5.05 11.96
CA ILE A 75 -7.72 5.75 11.73
C ILE A 75 -8.85 4.72 11.74
N LYS A 76 -10.05 5.14 12.12
CA LYS A 76 -11.24 4.28 12.05
C LYS A 76 -12.06 4.58 10.81
N ILE A 77 -12.23 3.57 9.96
CA ILE A 77 -13.13 3.62 8.80
C ILE A 77 -14.17 2.52 8.98
N ALA A 78 -15.45 2.89 9.03
CA ALA A 78 -16.56 1.96 9.31
C ALA A 78 -16.34 1.07 10.55
N GLY A 79 -15.71 1.62 11.60
CA GLY A 79 -15.40 0.90 12.85
C GLY A 79 -14.13 0.05 12.82
N ILE A 80 -13.47 -0.09 11.67
CA ILE A 80 -12.25 -0.89 11.48
C ILE A 80 -11.02 0.01 11.62
N ASP A 81 -10.02 -0.45 12.37
CA ASP A 81 -8.72 0.23 12.49
C ASP A 81 -7.88 0.00 11.23
N ILE A 82 -7.53 1.09 10.55
CA ILE A 82 -6.74 1.10 9.32
C ILE A 82 -5.45 1.88 9.55
N VAL A 83 -4.32 1.33 9.08
CA VAL A 83 -3.03 2.03 9.10
C VAL A 83 -3.06 3.17 8.10
N ALA A 84 -2.78 4.37 8.58
CA ALA A 84 -2.67 5.58 7.78
C ALA A 84 -1.30 6.25 7.99
N CYS A 85 -0.86 7.00 6.99
CA CYS A 85 0.36 7.81 7.10
C CYS A 85 0.15 8.92 8.14
N ALA A 86 1.07 9.04 9.10
CA ALA A 86 0.96 10.02 10.17
C ALA A 86 0.98 11.47 9.65
N LYS A 87 1.65 11.73 8.52
CA LYS A 87 1.77 13.06 7.91
C LYS A 87 0.55 13.41 7.04
N SER A 88 0.18 12.56 6.09
CA SER A 88 -0.91 12.85 5.16
C SER A 88 -2.30 12.48 5.68
N LYS A 89 -2.38 11.69 6.76
CA LYS A 89 -3.61 11.10 7.32
C LYS A 89 -4.37 10.18 6.36
N LYS A 90 -3.77 9.84 5.22
CA LYS A 90 -4.37 8.95 4.22
C LYS A 90 -4.09 7.48 4.54
N PRO A 91 -5.03 6.56 4.23
CA PRO A 91 -4.80 5.12 4.33
C PRO A 91 -3.55 4.69 3.57
N VAL A 92 -2.82 3.73 4.12
CA VAL A 92 -1.69 3.11 3.44
C VAL A 92 -2.21 2.06 2.47
N CYS A 93 -1.86 2.20 1.19
CA CYS A 93 -2.08 1.16 0.19
C CYS A 93 -0.90 0.16 0.21
N VAL A 94 -1.22 -1.13 0.24
CA VAL A 94 -0.21 -2.20 0.16
C VAL A 94 0.15 -2.49 -1.29
N TYR A 95 1.38 -2.93 -1.53
CA TYR A 95 1.88 -3.29 -2.86
C TYR A 95 0.92 -4.20 -3.63
N GLU A 96 0.44 -5.24 -2.97
CA GLU A 96 -0.47 -6.26 -3.51
C GLU A 96 -1.86 -5.71 -3.90
N ALA A 97 -2.19 -4.48 -3.49
CA ALA A 97 -3.45 -3.82 -3.84
C ALA A 97 -3.28 -2.71 -4.90
N PHE A 98 -2.05 -2.38 -5.32
CA PHE A 98 -1.78 -1.27 -6.23
C PHE A 98 -2.59 -1.35 -7.53
N TYR A 99 -2.60 -2.51 -8.18
CA TYR A 99 -3.29 -2.66 -9.47
C TYR A 99 -4.79 -2.38 -9.31
N ASN A 100 -5.43 -3.03 -8.33
CA ASN A 100 -6.86 -2.89 -8.07
C ASN A 100 -7.23 -1.46 -7.66
N VAL A 101 -6.48 -0.84 -6.75
CA VAL A 101 -6.77 0.53 -6.28
C VAL A 101 -6.61 1.55 -7.41
N ILE A 102 -5.59 1.43 -8.26
CA ILE A 102 -5.38 2.34 -9.39
C ILE A 102 -6.44 2.12 -10.47
N THR A 103 -6.78 0.88 -10.78
CA THR A 103 -7.80 0.57 -11.80
C THR A 103 -9.20 1.00 -11.37
N GLU A 104 -9.56 0.80 -10.10
CA GLU A 104 -10.81 1.31 -9.53
C GLU A 104 -10.87 2.84 -9.61
N ALA A 105 -9.82 3.54 -9.17
CA ALA A 105 -9.75 5.00 -9.30
C ALA A 105 -9.85 5.45 -10.76
N HIS A 106 -9.26 4.70 -11.70
CA HIS A 106 -9.32 4.99 -13.13
C HIS A 106 -10.74 4.82 -13.70
N VAL A 107 -11.48 3.81 -13.24
CA VAL A 107 -12.89 3.59 -13.59
C VAL A 107 -13.78 4.68 -12.98
N ASN A 108 -13.55 5.07 -11.72
CA ASN A 108 -14.32 6.11 -11.02
C ASN A 108 -14.26 7.45 -11.75
N VAL A 109 -13.11 7.79 -12.34
CA VAL A 109 -12.94 9.02 -13.14
C VAL A 109 -13.33 8.84 -14.63
N SER A 110 -14.03 7.75 -14.96
CA SER A 110 -14.49 7.44 -16.32
C SER A 110 -13.36 7.43 -17.36
N HIS A 111 -12.24 6.78 -17.02
CA HIS A 111 -11.04 6.74 -17.85
C HIS A 111 -10.46 8.12 -18.19
N GLY A 112 -10.70 9.11 -17.34
CA GLY A 112 -10.33 10.51 -17.53
C GLY A 112 -8.82 10.84 -17.53
N GLY A 113 -7.97 9.83 -17.73
CA GLY A 113 -6.53 9.96 -17.84
C GLY A 113 -5.79 9.97 -16.50
N ARG A 114 -4.46 10.12 -16.60
CA ARG A 114 -3.53 10.03 -15.47
C ARG A 114 -3.80 11.08 -14.38
N GLU A 115 -4.01 12.34 -14.77
CA GLU A 115 -4.15 13.45 -13.82
C GLU A 115 -5.40 13.29 -12.94
N LYS A 116 -6.54 12.98 -13.56
CA LYS A 116 -7.79 12.74 -12.82
C LYS A 116 -7.69 11.49 -11.93
N THR A 117 -7.10 10.41 -12.43
CA THR A 117 -6.87 9.20 -11.63
C THR A 117 -5.95 9.49 -10.43
N SER A 118 -4.89 10.28 -10.64
CA SER A 118 -3.97 10.66 -9.57
C SER A 118 -4.63 11.58 -8.54
N PHE A 119 -5.54 12.47 -8.99
CA PHE A 119 -6.34 13.30 -8.10
C PHE A 119 -7.29 12.44 -7.25
N GLU A 120 -8.02 11.50 -7.85
CA GLU A 120 -8.92 10.57 -7.15
C GLU A 120 -8.19 9.77 -6.07
N LEU A 121 -7.03 9.17 -6.41
CA LEU A 121 -6.18 8.45 -5.44
C LEU A 121 -5.68 9.32 -4.28
N ASN A 122 -5.66 10.63 -4.48
CA ASN A 122 -5.23 11.61 -3.50
C ASN A 122 -6.37 12.42 -2.88
N SER A 123 -7.61 12.09 -3.19
CA SER A 123 -8.79 12.77 -2.64
C SER A 123 -9.07 12.33 -1.20
#